data_AF-A0A2N6FRK6-F1
#
_entry.id   AF-A0A2N6FRK6-F1
#
_cell.length_a   1.000
_cell.length_b   1.000
_cell.length_c   1.000
_cell.angle_alpha   90.00
_cell.angle_beta   90.00
_cell.angle_gamma   90.00
#
_symmetry.space_group_name_H-M   'P 1'
#
loop_
_entity.id
_entity.type
_entity.pdbx_description
1 polymer ?
#
loop_
_entity_poly.entity_id
_entity_poly.type
_entity_poly.pdbx_seq_one_letter_code
_entity_poly.pdbx_strand_id
1 'polypeptide(L)'
;MNDVLINTGEPRNILGHIVSGAVASAIISGTINYKKLKDEKISSNDAIKDTVKRTSQGAIATGAAIATANYIGQKGGFFKALSTASIGMAGIYALEVIDEKLEENYKSISCDEIDSISEGE
;
A
#
# COMPACT_ATOMS: atom_id res chain seq x y z
N MET A 1 -1.03 -33.64 14.24
CA MET A 1 -1.92 -32.60 13.68
C MET A 1 -2.33 -33.06 12.30
N ASN A 2 -3.64 -33.13 12.00
CA ASN A 2 -4.10 -33.42 10.65
C ASN A 2 -3.64 -32.27 9.73
N ASP A 3 -2.86 -32.58 8.70
CA ASP A 3 -2.50 -31.61 7.66
C ASP A 3 -3.80 -31.18 6.97
N VAL A 4 -4.34 -30.03 7.39
CA VAL A 4 -5.47 -29.40 6.69
C VAL A 4 -4.93 -28.87 5.36
N LEU A 5 -5.02 -29.72 4.34
CA LEU A 5 -4.57 -29.40 2.99
C LEU A 5 -5.75 -28.76 2.26
N ILE A 6 -5.76 -27.42 2.21
CA ILE A 6 -6.80 -26.66 1.52
C ILE A 6 -6.44 -26.62 0.04
N ASN A 7 -7.30 -27.12 -0.84
CA ASN A 7 -7.06 -27.00 -2.27
C ASN A 7 -7.31 -25.56 -2.73
N THR A 8 -6.23 -24.82 -2.99
CA THR A 8 -6.27 -23.43 -3.49
C THR A 8 -6.08 -23.32 -5.00
N GLY A 9 -6.08 -24.45 -5.71
CA GLY A 9 -5.66 -24.57 -7.11
C GLY A 9 -4.14 -24.54 -7.26
N GLU A 10 -3.69 -24.36 -8.51
CA GLU A 10 -2.25 -24.28 -8.82
C GLU A 10 -1.61 -22.99 -8.28
N PRO A 11 -0.31 -23.03 -7.89
CA PRO A 11 0.42 -21.86 -7.44
C PRO A 11 0.44 -20.74 -8.50
N ARG A 12 0.10 -19.52 -8.07
CA ARG A 12 0.05 -18.33 -8.95
C ARG A 12 1.36 -17.54 -8.91
N ASN A 13 1.68 -16.82 -9.99
CA ASN A 13 2.85 -15.93 -10.02
C ASN A 13 2.63 -14.69 -9.12
N ILE A 14 3.40 -14.59 -8.03
CA ILE A 14 3.26 -13.52 -7.03
C ILE A 14 3.62 -12.14 -7.64
N LEU A 15 4.72 -12.04 -8.38
CA LEU A 15 5.19 -10.77 -8.95
C LEU A 15 4.19 -10.19 -9.95
N GLY A 16 3.62 -11.03 -10.82
CA GLY A 16 2.59 -10.60 -11.77
C GLY A 16 1.35 -10.03 -11.07
N HIS A 17 0.97 -10.62 -9.94
CA HIS A 17 -0.18 -10.15 -9.17
C HIS A 17 0.14 -8.91 -8.33
N ILE A 18 1.39 -8.71 -7.87
CA ILE A 18 1.82 -7.46 -7.24
C ILE A 18 1.65 -6.29 -8.22
N VAL A 19 2.15 -6.45 -9.45
CA VAL A 19 2.04 -5.43 -10.50
C VAL A 19 0.58 -5.19 -10.86
N SER A 20 -0.21 -6.26 -11.04
CA SER A 20 -1.63 -6.14 -11.33
C SER A 20 -2.41 -5.44 -10.21
N GLY A 21 -2.13 -5.77 -8.95
CA GLY A 21 -2.71 -5.13 -7.78
C GLY A 21 -2.39 -3.64 -7.73
N ALA A 22 -1.13 -3.27 -8.01
CA ALA A 22 -0.71 -1.87 -8.10
C ALA A 22 -1.50 -1.12 -9.18
N VAL A 23 -1.55 -1.66 -10.41
CA VAL A 23 -2.25 -1.02 -11.54
C VAL A 23 -3.74 -0.87 -11.25
N ALA A 24 -4.40 -1.92 -10.76
CA ALA A 24 -5.82 -1.86 -10.42
C ALA A 24 -6.10 -0.80 -9.35
N SER A 25 -5.29 -0.77 -8.28
CA SER A 25 -5.42 0.22 -7.23
C SER A 25 -5.17 1.64 -7.73
N ALA A 26 -4.17 1.86 -8.59
CA ALA A 26 -3.89 3.16 -9.19
C ALA A 26 -5.07 3.70 -10.02
N ILE A 27 -5.69 2.83 -10.84
CA ILE A 27 -6.84 3.22 -11.66
C ILE A 27 -8.04 3.59 -10.77
N ILE A 28 -8.32 2.78 -9.75
CA ILE A 28 -9.46 2.99 -8.85
C ILE A 28 -9.24 4.27 -8.04
N SER A 29 -8.08 4.42 -7.38
CA SER A 29 -7.78 5.60 -6.58
C SER A 29 -7.67 6.84 -7.43
N GLY A 30 -7.03 6.76 -8.60
CA GLY A 30 -6.89 7.87 -9.53
C GLY A 30 -8.25 8.37 -10.02
N THR A 31 -9.18 7.46 -10.34
CA THR A 31 -10.54 7.84 -10.75
C THR A 31 -11.32 8.48 -9.60
N ILE A 32 -11.24 7.93 -8.40
CA ILE A 32 -11.89 8.48 -7.21
C ILE A 32 -11.33 9.88 -6.88
N ASN A 33 -10.01 10.04 -6.91
CA ASN A 33 -9.36 11.29 -6.58
C ASN A 33 -9.53 12.34 -7.66
N TYR A 34 -9.58 11.96 -8.95
CA TYR A 34 -9.96 12.88 -10.03
C TYR A 34 -11.35 13.48 -9.81
N LYS A 35 -12.32 12.65 -9.40
CA LYS A 35 -13.65 13.14 -9.05
C LYS A 35 -13.60 14.10 -7.84
N LYS A 36 -12.87 13.74 -6.79
CA LYS A 36 -12.72 14.60 -5.60
C LYS A 36 -12.04 15.94 -5.95
N LEU A 37 -11.06 15.95 -6.85
CA LEU A 37 -10.40 17.17 -7.33
C LEU A 37 -11.38 18.08 -8.04
N LYS A 38 -12.18 17.51 -8.96
CA LYS A 38 -13.22 18.27 -9.69
C LYS A 38 -14.30 18.83 -8.76
N ASP A 39 -14.60 18.11 -7.68
CA ASP A 39 -15.55 18.52 -6.65
C ASP A 39 -14.92 19.48 -5.60
N GLU A 40 -13.65 19.92 -5.78
CA GLU A 40 -12.89 20.77 -4.84
C GLU A 40 -12.78 20.19 -3.41
N LYS A 41 -12.86 18.87 -3.27
CA LYS A 41 -12.81 18.16 -1.97
C LYS A 41 -11.40 17.79 -1.51
N ILE A 42 -10.42 17.93 -2.38
CA ILE A 42 -9.02 17.55 -2.16
C ILE A 42 -8.12 18.41 -3.03
N SER A 43 -6.87 18.64 -2.61
CA SER A 43 -5.87 19.32 -3.43
C SER A 43 -5.23 18.38 -4.46
N SER A 44 -4.65 18.92 -5.53
CA SER A 44 -3.92 18.13 -6.54
C SER A 44 -2.80 17.30 -5.92
N ASN A 45 -2.10 17.84 -4.93
CA ASN A 45 -0.99 17.15 -4.27
C ASN A 45 -1.51 15.96 -3.44
N ASP A 46 -2.54 16.19 -2.63
CA ASP A 46 -3.15 15.13 -1.81
C ASP A 46 -3.79 14.03 -2.67
N ALA A 47 -4.33 14.38 -3.84
CA ALA A 47 -4.87 13.42 -4.79
C ALA A 47 -3.78 12.50 -5.40
N ILE A 48 -2.62 13.07 -5.77
CA ILE A 48 -1.47 12.30 -6.24
C ILE A 48 -0.96 11.41 -5.11
N LYS A 49 -0.82 11.99 -3.92
CA LYS A 49 -0.34 11.30 -2.73
C LYS A 49 -1.22 10.09 -2.36
N ASP A 50 -2.54 10.28 -2.24
CA ASP A 50 -3.46 9.18 -1.94
C ASP A 50 -3.44 8.12 -3.04
N THR A 51 -3.30 8.52 -4.31
CA THR A 51 -3.16 7.58 -5.44
C THR A 51 -1.90 6.72 -5.30
N VAL A 52 -0.74 7.33 -5.00
CA VAL A 52 0.52 6.61 -4.81
C VAL A 52 0.44 5.69 -3.58
N LYS A 53 -0.09 6.19 -2.46
CA LYS A 53 -0.29 5.39 -1.24
C LYS A 53 -1.14 4.16 -1.52
N ARG A 54 -2.33 4.35 -2.13
CA ARG A 54 -3.25 3.26 -2.47
C ARG A 54 -2.69 2.30 -3.50
N THR A 55 -1.90 2.78 -4.46
CA THR A 55 -1.19 1.94 -5.42
C THR A 55 -0.23 1.00 -4.71
N SER A 56 0.62 1.52 -3.83
CA SER A 56 1.57 0.73 -3.04
C SER A 56 0.84 -0.26 -2.11
N GLN A 57 -0.22 0.19 -1.44
CA GLN A 57 -1.05 -0.68 -0.60
C GLN A 57 -1.70 -1.81 -1.41
N GLY A 58 -2.22 -1.52 -2.61
CA GLY A 58 -2.76 -2.50 -3.54
C GLY A 58 -1.74 -3.56 -3.95
N ALA A 59 -0.51 -3.13 -4.23
CA ALA A 59 0.59 -4.01 -4.59
C ALA A 59 0.93 -4.99 -3.44
N ILE A 60 1.11 -4.46 -2.22
CA ILE A 60 1.46 -5.23 -1.02
C ILE A 60 0.33 -6.19 -0.67
N ALA A 61 -0.91 -5.70 -0.59
CA ALA A 61 -2.06 -6.50 -0.21
C ALA A 61 -2.29 -7.67 -1.18
N THR A 62 -2.21 -7.41 -2.49
CA THR A 62 -2.39 -8.44 -3.51
C THR A 62 -1.24 -9.44 -3.50
N GLY A 63 0.00 -8.98 -3.39
CA GLY A 63 1.18 -9.85 -3.28
C GLY A 63 1.12 -10.78 -2.07
N ALA A 64 0.80 -10.22 -0.90
CA ALA A 64 0.66 -10.98 0.34
C ALA A 64 -0.50 -11.98 0.28
N ALA A 65 -1.65 -11.59 -0.28
CA ALA A 65 -2.79 -12.48 -0.45
C ALA A 65 -2.47 -13.67 -1.35
N ILE A 66 -1.81 -13.43 -2.50
CA ILE A 66 -1.43 -14.49 -3.44
C ILE A 66 -0.34 -15.40 -2.85
N ALA A 67 0.66 -14.83 -2.17
CA ALA A 67 1.68 -15.62 -1.49
C ALA A 67 1.06 -16.50 -0.39
N THR A 68 0.15 -15.93 0.41
CA THR A 68 -0.59 -16.66 1.45
C THR A 68 -1.43 -17.78 0.86
N ALA A 69 -2.17 -17.50 -0.22
CA ALA A 69 -2.98 -18.51 -0.93
C ALA A 69 -2.10 -19.63 -1.52
N ASN A 70 -0.93 -19.31 -2.06
CA ASN A 70 -0.01 -20.32 -2.56
C ASN A 70 0.53 -21.21 -1.43
N TYR A 71 0.85 -20.63 -0.27
CA TYR A 71 1.40 -21.39 0.86
C TYR A 71 0.34 -22.21 1.61
N ILE A 72 -0.89 -21.70 1.77
CA ILE A 72 -1.96 -22.45 2.45
C ILE A 72 -2.38 -23.69 1.64
N GLY A 73 -2.16 -23.67 0.32
CA GLY A 73 -2.35 -24.82 -0.57
C GLY A 73 -1.26 -25.89 -0.51
N GLN A 74 -0.14 -25.62 0.18
CA GLN A 74 0.96 -26.56 0.31
C GLN A 74 0.83 -27.40 1.58
N LYS A 75 1.26 -28.66 1.52
CA LYS A 75 1.35 -29.53 2.69
C LYS A 75 2.30 -28.92 3.73
N GLY A 76 1.83 -28.75 4.97
CA GLY A 76 2.58 -28.06 6.04
C GLY A 76 2.79 -26.56 5.84
N GLY A 77 2.12 -25.93 4.86
CA GLY A 77 2.34 -24.54 4.50
C GLY A 77 1.62 -23.50 5.37
N PHE A 78 0.85 -23.93 6.39
CA PHE A 78 0.07 -23.03 7.26
C PHE A 78 0.90 -21.93 7.91
N PHE A 79 2.04 -22.27 8.53
CA PHE A 79 2.91 -21.26 9.14
C PHE A 79 3.51 -20.29 8.11
N LYS A 80 3.81 -20.77 6.89
CA LYS A 80 4.29 -19.90 5.81
C LYS A 80 3.20 -18.94 5.37
N ALA A 81 1.96 -19.43 5.23
CA ALA A 81 0.80 -18.61 4.88
C ALA A 81 0.53 -17.55 5.95
N LEU A 82 0.57 -17.92 7.23
CA LEU A 82 0.40 -16.98 8.34
C LEU A 82 1.50 -15.92 8.36
N SER A 83 2.75 -16.32 8.15
CA SER A 83 3.88 -15.39 8.07
C SER A 83 3.74 -14.43 6.90
N THR A 84 3.35 -14.89 5.70
CA THR A 84 3.17 -13.99 4.56
C THR A 84 2.00 -13.03 4.72
N ALA A 85 0.90 -13.48 5.31
CA ALA A 85 -0.22 -12.60 5.64
C ALA A 85 0.24 -11.52 6.65
N SER A 86 1.00 -11.93 7.66
CA SER A 86 1.55 -11.02 8.68
C SER A 86 2.51 -10.00 8.09
N ILE A 87 3.42 -10.42 7.21
CA ILE A 87 4.33 -9.52 6.47
C ILE A 87 3.54 -8.55 5.61
N GLY A 88 2.46 -9.00 4.95
CA GLY A 88 1.56 -8.13 4.20
C GLY A 88 0.96 -7.03 5.07
N MET A 89 0.36 -7.40 6.20
CA MET A 89 -0.22 -6.44 7.15
C MET A 89 0.84 -5.48 7.71
N ALA A 90 2.00 -6.00 8.11
CA ALA A 90 3.12 -5.19 8.60
C ALA A 90 3.65 -4.23 7.52
N GLY A 91 3.69 -4.66 6.25
CA GLY A 91 4.10 -3.82 5.12
C GLY A 91 3.13 -2.66 4.87
N ILE A 92 1.82 -2.90 4.97
CA ILE A 92 0.82 -1.83 4.89
C ILE A 92 0.97 -0.85 6.05
N TYR A 93 1.10 -1.34 7.28
CA TYR A 93 1.30 -0.49 8.46
C TYR A 93 2.58 0.34 8.35
N ALA A 94 3.69 -0.28 7.95
CA ALA A 94 4.95 0.43 7.75
C ALA A 94 4.83 1.52 6.68
N LEU A 95 4.08 1.26 5.59
CA LEU A 95 3.80 2.27 4.57
C LEU A 95 3.01 3.45 5.13
N GLU A 96 2.02 3.21 5.99
CA GLU A 96 1.26 4.27 6.67
C GLU A 96 2.14 5.11 7.60
N VAL A 97 2.98 4.47 8.41
CA VAL A 97 3.92 5.18 9.30
C VAL A 97 4.94 6.01 8.52
N ILE A 98 5.46 5.49 7.40
CA ILE A 98 6.36 6.25 6.51
C ILE A 98 5.63 7.46 5.93
N ASP A 99 4.39 7.27 5.49
CA ASP A 99 3.57 8.32 4.89
C ASP A 99 3.29 9.46 5.88
N GLU A 100 2.96 9.14 7.14
CA GLU A 100 2.77 10.11 8.22
C GLU A 100 4.07 10.88 8.52
N LYS A 101 5.19 10.17 8.68
CA LYS A 101 6.50 10.80 8.94
C LYS A 101 6.95 11.70 7.79
N LEU A 102 6.61 11.36 6.54
CA LEU A 102 6.91 12.20 5.41
C LEU A 102 6.07 13.49 5.41
N GLU A 103 4.80 13.45 5.85
CA GLU A 103 4.00 14.67 6.03
C GLU A 103 4.59 15.59 7.09
N GLU A 104 4.95 15.02 8.24
CA GLU A 104 5.53 15.78 9.35
C GLU A 104 6.81 16.50 8.94
N ASN A 105 7.71 15.81 8.24
CA ASN A 105 8.96 16.39 7.74
C ASN A 105 8.72 17.46 6.66
N TYR A 106 7.76 17.25 5.75
CA TYR A 106 7.48 18.25 4.72
C TYR A 106 6.90 19.52 5.35
N LYS A 107 6.04 19.36 6.35
CA LYS A 107 5.46 20.47 7.10
C LYS A 107 6.52 21.24 7.88
N SER A 108 7.46 20.56 8.54
CA SER A 108 8.55 21.22 9.27
C SER A 108 9.47 22.02 8.34
N ILE A 109 9.84 21.47 7.17
CA ILE A 109 10.66 22.18 6.17
C ILE A 109 9.93 23.42 5.65
N SER A 110 8.62 23.32 5.38
CA SER A 110 7.83 24.47 4.92
C SER A 110 7.66 25.57 5.98
N CYS A 111 7.78 25.24 7.27
CA CYS A 111 7.76 26.22 8.36
C CYS A 111 9.13 26.91 8.52
N ASP A 112 10.23 26.15 8.42
CA ASP A 112 11.59 26.70 8.48
C ASP A 112 11.91 27.67 7.33
N GLU A 113 11.32 27.42 6.14
CA GLU A 113 11.48 28.29 4.97
C GLU A 113 10.69 29.61 5.08
N ILE A 114 9.64 29.66 5.92
CA ILE A 114 8.85 30.88 6.16
C ILE A 114 9.52 31.76 7.23
N ASP A 115 10.07 31.17 8.30
CA ASP A 115 10.77 31.93 9.35
C ASP A 115 12.07 32.57 8.82
N SER A 116 12.76 31.91 7.89
CA SER A 116 13.98 32.45 7.27
C SER A 116 13.74 33.59 6.27
N ILE A 117 12.51 33.82 5.82
CA ILE A 117 12.13 34.97 4.99
C ILE A 117 11.66 36.14 5.87
N SER A 118 11.09 35.86 7.05
CA SER A 118 10.58 36.88 7.99
C SER A 118 11.67 37.60 8.80
N GLU A 119 12.84 36.99 9.03
CA GLU A 119 13.93 37.62 9.78
C GLU A 119 14.88 38.47 8.90
N GLY A 120 14.56 38.60 7.60
CA GLY A 120 15.37 39.32 6.61
C GLY A 120 14.86 40.71 6.18
N GLU A 121 13.78 41.24 6.78
CA GLU A 121 13.27 42.61 6.55
C GLU A 121 13.57 43.56 7.72
#